data_AF-A0A7C3RY57-F1
#
_entry.id   AF-A0A7C3RY57-F1
#
_cell.length_a   1.000
_cell.length_b   1.000
_cell.length_c   1.000
_cell.angle_alpha   90.00
_cell.angle_beta   90.00
_cell.angle_gamma   90.00
#
_symmetry.space_group_name_H-M   'P 1'
#
loop_
_entity.id
_entity.type
_entity.pdbx_description
1 polymer ?
#
loop_
_entity_poly.entity_id
_entity_poly.type
_entity_poly.pdbx_seq_one_letter_code
_entity_poly.pdbx_strand_id
1 'polypeptide(L)'
;MEHCTLAVGILEALVSALILYKIASARRGRSLFIRRIPGLAAIDEAVGRATEMGRPILFSPGMDPLSIVTLQALAVAGYVARTAARYNTRLIVPVRDPAIYPIAEEILREAYAAEGRPELFDPEDIRFLSDRQFAYASGCVGIMNRERVAANFFFGYFYAESLILGEAGTQVGALQVAGTPATTQLPFFIVSCDYTIMAEEFYAATAYLTREPVLLGSLVGQDWAKVGLVVLIGVGAALATVLGPASSVLRLMLTQFGGG
;
A
#
# COMPACT_ATOMS: atom_id res chain seq x y z
N MET A 1 -14.17 1.03 31.86
CA MET A 1 -14.08 1.85 30.63
C MET A 1 -14.02 3.33 31.02
N GLU A 2 -12.98 3.75 31.73
CA GLU A 2 -12.65 5.18 31.91
C GLU A 2 -11.56 5.50 30.89
N HIS A 3 -11.92 5.59 29.61
CA HIS A 3 -10.95 5.75 28.51
C HIS A 3 -10.81 7.18 28.01
N CYS A 4 -11.45 8.15 28.66
CA CYS A 4 -11.41 9.54 28.19
C CYS A 4 -11.12 10.48 29.37
N THR A 5 -9.85 10.56 29.75
CA THR A 5 -9.38 11.72 30.51
C THR A 5 -9.46 12.94 29.58
N LEU A 6 -9.77 14.11 30.14
CA LEU A 6 -9.90 15.36 29.38
C LEU A 6 -8.67 15.64 28.51
N ALA A 7 -7.48 15.27 28.99
CA ALA A 7 -6.23 15.40 28.25
C ALA A 7 -6.18 14.55 26.97
N VAL A 8 -6.63 13.29 27.02
CA VAL A 8 -6.68 12.41 25.84
C VAL A 8 -7.71 12.94 24.83
N GLY A 9 -8.88 13.38 25.29
CA GLY A 9 -9.88 13.98 24.42
C GLY A 9 -9.40 15.28 23.72
N ILE A 10 -8.66 16.13 24.44
CA ILE A 10 -8.03 17.33 23.83
C ILE A 10 -7.00 16.92 22.78
N LEU A 11 -6.15 15.92 23.08
CA LEU A 11 -5.14 15.44 22.15
C LEU A 11 -5.77 14.87 20.87
N GLU A 12 -6.80 14.04 21.01
CA GLU A 12 -7.57 13.48 19.88
C GLU A 12 -8.19 14.59 19.02
N ALA A 13 -8.79 15.60 19.65
CA ALA A 13 -9.36 16.75 18.95
C ALA A 13 -8.29 17.56 18.19
N LEU A 14 -7.13 17.77 18.79
CA LEU A 14 -6.00 18.47 18.16
C LEU A 14 -5.45 17.71 16.95
N VAL A 15 -5.25 16.39 17.08
CA VAL A 15 -4.81 15.53 15.98
C VAL A 15 -5.83 15.53 14.84
N SER A 16 -7.11 15.39 15.18
CA SER A 16 -8.21 15.42 14.20
C SER A 16 -8.28 16.76 13.48
N ALA A 17 -8.18 17.88 14.22
CA ALA A 17 -8.17 19.22 13.65
C ALA A 17 -6.98 19.45 12.72
N LEU A 18 -5.79 18.94 13.07
CA LEU A 18 -4.59 19.01 12.22
C LEU A 18 -4.78 18.25 10.90
N ILE A 19 -5.33 17.03 10.96
CA ILE A 19 -5.63 16.23 9.76
C ILE A 19 -6.64 16.96 8.87
N LEU A 20 -7.77 17.41 9.45
CA LEU A 20 -8.79 18.15 8.71
C LEU A 20 -8.24 19.45 8.10
N TYR A 21 -7.36 20.16 8.81
CA TYR A 21 -6.68 21.34 8.28
C TYR A 21 -5.82 21.00 7.06
N LYS A 22 -5.05 19.92 7.09
CA LYS A 22 -4.21 19.50 5.95
C LYS A 22 -5.04 19.04 4.76
N ILE A 23 -6.15 18.32 4.98
CA ILE A 23 -7.12 17.97 3.93
C ILE A 23 -7.71 19.25 3.31
N ALA A 24 -8.18 20.19 4.11
CA ALA A 24 -8.73 21.45 3.62
C ALA A 24 -7.68 22.26 2.85
N SER A 25 -6.43 22.26 3.32
CA SER A 25 -5.31 22.90 2.65
C SER A 25 -5.02 22.25 1.28
N ALA A 26 -4.99 20.92 1.20
CA ALA A 26 -4.78 20.19 -0.05
C ALA A 26 -5.90 20.47 -1.05
N ARG A 27 -7.16 20.45 -0.59
CA ARG A 27 -8.34 20.76 -1.42
C ARG A 27 -8.32 22.19 -1.99
N ARG A 28 -7.67 23.14 -1.30
CA ARG A 28 -7.47 24.52 -1.77
C ARG A 28 -6.31 24.67 -2.75
N GLY A 29 -5.71 23.57 -3.22
CA GLY A 29 -4.64 23.59 -4.22
C GLY A 29 -3.25 23.85 -3.66
N ARG A 30 -3.05 23.84 -2.33
CA ARG A 30 -1.68 23.86 -1.79
C ARG A 30 -1.00 22.53 -2.11
N SER A 31 0.17 22.63 -2.76
CA SER A 31 1.05 21.50 -2.97
C SER A 31 1.60 21.01 -1.64
N LEU A 32 1.12 19.86 -1.17
CA LEU A 32 1.72 19.18 -0.02
C LEU A 32 2.91 18.34 -0.53
N PHE A 33 4.04 18.49 0.14
CA PHE A 33 5.23 17.70 -0.18
C PHE A 33 5.09 16.28 0.36
N ILE A 34 5.40 15.29 -0.47
CA ILE A 34 5.59 13.89 -0.08
C ILE A 34 6.94 13.44 -0.64
N ARG A 35 7.73 12.73 0.17
CA ARG A 35 8.99 12.11 -0.28
C ARG A 35 8.72 11.14 -1.42
N ARG A 36 9.58 11.14 -2.43
CA ARG A 36 9.54 10.14 -3.50
C ARG A 36 9.71 8.73 -2.93
N ILE A 37 8.81 7.82 -3.30
CA ILE A 37 8.90 6.39 -2.98
C ILE A 37 9.38 5.67 -4.25
N PRO A 38 10.63 5.17 -4.30
CA PRO A 38 11.21 4.61 -5.52
C PRO A 38 10.37 3.50 -6.14
N GLY A 39 9.86 2.56 -5.34
CA GLY A 39 9.05 1.46 -5.85
C GLY A 39 7.74 1.90 -6.50
N LEU A 40 7.10 2.96 -5.98
CA LEU A 40 5.90 3.52 -6.62
C LEU A 40 6.22 4.28 -7.90
N ALA A 41 7.38 4.96 -7.95
CA ALA A 41 7.83 5.64 -9.16
C ALA A 41 8.25 4.66 -10.27
N ALA A 42 8.63 3.43 -9.91
CA ALA A 42 8.98 2.38 -10.86
C ALA A 42 7.77 1.72 -11.53
N ILE A 43 6.54 1.94 -11.05
CA ILE A 43 5.33 1.34 -11.63
C ILE A 43 5.15 1.80 -13.08
N ASP A 44 5.25 3.12 -13.35
CA ASP A 44 5.05 3.64 -14.70
C ASP A 44 6.15 3.15 -15.67
N GLU A 45 7.39 3.06 -15.18
CA GLU A 45 8.53 2.48 -15.93
C GLU A 45 8.30 1.00 -16.26
N ALA A 46 7.84 0.22 -15.28
CA ALA A 46 7.55 -1.20 -15.45
C ALA A 46 6.44 -1.45 -16.46
N VAL A 47 5.38 -0.62 -16.44
CA VAL A 47 4.33 -0.67 -17.46
C VAL A 47 4.89 -0.32 -18.83
N GLY A 48 5.65 0.78 -18.96
CA GLY A 48 6.26 1.18 -20.22
C GLY A 48 7.18 0.11 -20.81
N ARG A 49 8.01 -0.51 -19.97
CA ARG A 49 8.87 -1.64 -20.37
C ARG A 49 8.04 -2.84 -20.86
N ALA A 50 6.93 -3.15 -20.19
CA ALA A 50 6.03 -4.22 -20.62
C ALA A 50 5.40 -3.91 -21.99
N THR A 51 5.00 -2.65 -22.22
CA THR A 51 4.53 -2.16 -23.52
C THR A 51 5.59 -2.32 -24.61
N GLU A 52 6.81 -1.84 -24.37
CA GLU A 52 7.91 -1.90 -25.34
C GLU A 52 8.27 -3.34 -25.72
N MET A 53 8.13 -4.27 -24.79
CA MET A 53 8.38 -5.69 -25.03
C MET A 53 7.19 -6.44 -25.64
N GLY A 54 6.01 -5.81 -25.72
CA GLY A 54 4.78 -6.47 -26.16
C GLY A 54 4.37 -7.66 -25.28
N ARG A 55 4.73 -7.62 -23.99
CA ARG A 55 4.55 -8.72 -23.02
C ARG A 55 3.61 -8.26 -21.90
N PRO A 56 2.79 -9.16 -21.34
CA PRO A 56 1.81 -8.78 -20.33
C PRO A 56 2.44 -8.46 -18.97
N ILE A 57 1.65 -7.80 -18.14
CA ILE A 57 1.90 -7.51 -16.74
C ILE A 57 1.14 -8.54 -15.89
N LEU A 58 1.72 -8.98 -14.78
CA LEU A 58 1.00 -9.73 -13.75
C LEU A 58 0.89 -8.91 -12.47
N PHE A 59 -0.31 -8.82 -11.90
CA PHE A 59 -0.56 -8.17 -10.62
C PHE A 59 -1.21 -9.14 -9.62
N SER A 60 -0.56 -9.40 -8.50
CA SER A 60 -1.11 -10.19 -7.41
C SER A 60 -1.53 -9.27 -6.26
N PRO A 61 -2.81 -9.31 -5.80
CA PRO A 61 -3.28 -8.59 -4.62
C PRO A 61 -2.94 -9.31 -3.30
N GLY A 62 -2.10 -10.35 -3.36
CA GLY A 62 -1.65 -11.10 -2.20
C GLY A 62 -2.59 -12.21 -1.74
N MET A 63 -2.34 -12.62 -0.51
CA MET A 63 -2.88 -13.81 0.12
C MET A 63 -3.93 -13.51 1.19
N ASP A 64 -4.15 -12.29 1.63
CA ASP A 64 -5.21 -12.11 2.62
C ASP A 64 -6.59 -12.18 1.96
N PRO A 65 -7.62 -12.66 2.69
CA PRO A 65 -9.01 -12.43 2.31
C PRO A 65 -9.31 -10.94 2.16
N LEU A 66 -10.55 -10.60 1.82
CA LEU A 66 -10.97 -9.21 1.78
C LEU A 66 -10.66 -8.47 3.09
N SER A 67 -9.69 -7.55 3.03
CA SER A 67 -9.14 -6.80 4.16
C SER A 67 -8.72 -5.41 3.70
N ILE A 68 -8.36 -4.54 4.65
CA ILE A 68 -7.82 -3.21 4.34
C ILE A 68 -6.56 -3.30 3.47
N VAL A 69 -5.72 -4.31 3.72
CA VAL A 69 -4.48 -4.53 2.96
C VAL A 69 -4.81 -4.92 1.51
N THR A 70 -5.75 -5.83 1.33
CA THR A 70 -6.20 -6.29 0.01
C THR A 70 -6.89 -5.16 -0.77
N LEU A 71 -7.74 -4.36 -0.12
CA LEU A 71 -8.37 -3.19 -0.74
C LEU A 71 -7.32 -2.15 -1.19
N GLN A 72 -6.30 -1.93 -0.37
CA GLN A 72 -5.19 -1.04 -0.72
C GLN A 72 -4.39 -1.58 -1.92
N ALA A 73 -4.17 -2.90 -1.99
CA ALA A 73 -3.56 -3.53 -3.16
C ALA A 73 -4.41 -3.37 -4.42
N LEU A 74 -5.73 -3.59 -4.33
CA LEU A 74 -6.64 -3.40 -5.47
C LEU A 74 -6.71 -1.94 -5.93
N ALA A 75 -6.60 -0.97 -5.02
CA ALA A 75 -6.49 0.44 -5.40
C ALA A 75 -5.23 0.73 -6.24
N VAL A 76 -4.10 0.10 -5.88
CA VAL A 76 -2.88 0.14 -6.71
C VAL A 76 -3.10 -0.59 -8.04
N ALA A 77 -3.79 -1.73 -8.04
CA ALA A 77 -4.14 -2.45 -9.26
C ALA A 77 -4.95 -1.57 -10.22
N GLY A 78 -5.90 -0.78 -9.72
CA GLY A 78 -6.65 0.19 -10.52
C GLY A 78 -5.77 1.28 -11.14
N TYR A 79 -4.72 1.75 -10.43
CA TYR A 79 -3.73 2.67 -11.01
C TYR A 79 -2.90 2.00 -12.12
N VAL A 80 -2.45 0.76 -11.88
CA VAL A 80 -1.72 -0.03 -12.88
C VAL A 80 -2.60 -0.28 -14.10
N ALA A 81 -3.87 -0.62 -13.91
CA ALA A 81 -4.84 -0.86 -14.97
C ALA A 81 -5.08 0.38 -15.84
N ARG A 82 -5.25 1.58 -15.25
CA ARG A 82 -5.32 2.83 -16.01
C ARG A 82 -4.08 3.05 -16.86
N THR A 83 -2.90 2.84 -16.28
CA THR A 83 -1.64 3.02 -17.00
C THR A 83 -1.47 1.99 -18.10
N ALA A 84 -1.82 0.73 -17.85
CA ALA A 84 -1.81 -0.33 -18.83
C ALA A 84 -2.80 -0.06 -19.98
N ALA A 85 -4.00 0.44 -19.70
CA ALA A 85 -4.98 0.85 -20.70
C ALA A 85 -4.46 1.96 -21.62
N ARG A 86 -3.82 3.01 -21.05
CA ARG A 86 -3.21 4.10 -21.84
C ARG A 86 -2.16 3.59 -22.82
N TYR A 87 -1.35 2.62 -22.39
CA TYR A 87 -0.29 2.04 -23.20
C TYR A 87 -0.70 0.76 -23.95
N ASN A 88 -1.99 0.41 -23.98
CA ASN A 88 -2.49 -0.80 -24.63
C ASN A 88 -1.73 -2.08 -24.21
N THR A 89 -1.46 -2.22 -22.91
CA THR A 89 -0.71 -3.33 -22.33
C THR A 89 -1.64 -4.22 -21.53
N ARG A 90 -1.55 -5.54 -21.74
CA ARG A 90 -2.40 -6.52 -21.06
C ARG A 90 -2.01 -6.68 -19.60
N LEU A 91 -3.00 -6.70 -18.70
CA LEU A 91 -2.82 -6.85 -17.25
C LEU A 91 -3.56 -8.08 -16.74
N ILE A 92 -2.82 -9.08 -16.27
CA ILE A 92 -3.37 -10.33 -15.72
C ILE A 92 -3.38 -10.24 -14.18
N VAL A 93 -4.53 -10.50 -13.57
CA VAL A 93 -4.75 -10.37 -12.12
C VAL A 93 -5.19 -11.71 -11.52
N PRO A 94 -4.25 -12.60 -11.14
CA PRO A 94 -4.58 -13.80 -10.41
C PRO A 94 -5.02 -13.48 -8.98
N VAL A 95 -6.16 -14.03 -8.55
CA VAL A 95 -6.71 -13.88 -7.20
C VAL A 95 -6.86 -15.24 -6.52
N ARG A 96 -6.73 -15.27 -5.18
CA ARG A 96 -6.90 -16.51 -4.39
C ARG A 96 -8.25 -16.63 -3.70
N ASP A 97 -9.00 -15.54 -3.58
CA ASP A 97 -10.25 -15.47 -2.83
C ASP A 97 -11.37 -15.14 -3.83
N PRO A 98 -12.43 -15.96 -3.91
CA PRO A 98 -13.58 -15.69 -4.78
C PRO A 98 -14.26 -14.36 -4.48
N ALA A 99 -14.19 -13.86 -3.23
CA ALA A 99 -14.76 -12.57 -2.86
C ALA A 99 -13.98 -11.38 -3.43
N ILE A 100 -12.69 -11.56 -3.72
CA ILE A 100 -11.85 -10.52 -4.35
C ILE A 100 -12.15 -10.40 -5.84
N TYR A 101 -12.50 -11.51 -6.50
CA TYR A 101 -12.73 -11.57 -7.95
C TYR A 101 -13.67 -10.47 -8.47
N PRO A 102 -14.93 -10.34 -8.01
CA PRO A 102 -15.84 -9.33 -8.55
C PRO A 102 -15.41 -7.89 -8.24
N ILE A 103 -14.67 -7.68 -7.15
CA ILE A 103 -14.14 -6.36 -6.77
C ILE A 103 -13.00 -5.96 -7.71
N ALA A 104 -12.08 -6.90 -7.98
CA ALA A 104 -11.01 -6.67 -8.95
C ALA A 104 -11.59 -6.42 -10.35
N GLU A 105 -12.63 -7.16 -10.73
CA GLU A 105 -13.32 -7.00 -12.02
C GLU A 105 -13.90 -5.61 -12.18
N GLU A 106 -14.61 -5.11 -11.17
CA GLU A 106 -15.19 -3.77 -11.24
C GLU A 106 -14.10 -2.68 -11.27
N ILE A 107 -13.09 -2.78 -10.40
CA ILE A 107 -12.00 -1.79 -10.35
C ILE A 107 -11.24 -1.72 -11.68
N LEU A 108 -10.95 -2.87 -12.29
CA LEU A 108 -10.26 -2.90 -13.59
C LEU A 108 -11.19 -2.35 -14.68
N ARG A 109 -12.44 -2.80 -14.76
CA ARG A 109 -13.42 -2.30 -15.74
C ARG A 109 -13.55 -0.78 -15.68
N GLU A 110 -13.72 -0.22 -14.48
CA GLU A 110 -13.79 1.24 -14.27
C GLU A 110 -12.50 1.93 -14.70
N ALA A 111 -11.33 1.35 -14.39
CA ALA A 111 -10.04 1.89 -14.79
C ALA A 111 -9.87 1.96 -16.31
N TYR A 112 -10.22 0.90 -17.05
CA TYR A 112 -10.20 0.90 -18.52
C TYR A 112 -11.22 1.87 -19.11
N ALA A 113 -12.42 1.95 -18.54
CA ALA A 113 -13.46 2.88 -18.98
C ALA A 113 -13.06 4.35 -18.75
N ALA A 114 -12.41 4.67 -17.63
CA ALA A 114 -11.93 6.02 -17.30
C ALA A 114 -10.87 6.53 -18.29
N GLU A 115 -10.09 5.62 -18.89
CA GLU A 115 -9.11 5.95 -19.93
C GLU A 115 -9.73 5.94 -21.34
N GLY A 116 -11.05 5.74 -21.46
CA GLY A 116 -11.78 5.73 -22.73
C GLY A 116 -11.50 4.49 -23.59
N ARG A 117 -11.02 3.40 -22.98
CA ARG A 117 -10.63 2.15 -23.65
C ARG A 117 -11.34 0.90 -23.05
N PRO A 118 -12.67 0.92 -22.86
CA PRO A 118 -13.40 -0.21 -22.26
C PRO A 118 -13.29 -1.50 -23.08
N GLU A 119 -13.02 -1.41 -24.38
CA GLU A 119 -12.84 -2.54 -25.29
C GLU A 119 -11.56 -3.36 -25.03
N LEU A 120 -10.59 -2.80 -24.31
CA LEU A 120 -9.37 -3.50 -23.91
C LEU A 120 -9.54 -4.34 -22.64
N PHE A 121 -10.64 -4.14 -21.92
CA PHE A 121 -10.89 -4.90 -20.70
C PHE A 121 -11.36 -6.32 -21.05
N ASP A 122 -10.63 -7.32 -20.57
CA ASP A 122 -10.98 -8.73 -20.68
C ASP A 122 -11.22 -9.32 -19.27
N PRO A 123 -12.46 -9.75 -18.93
CA PRO A 123 -12.75 -10.40 -17.66
C PRO A 123 -11.89 -11.66 -17.41
N GLU A 124 -11.47 -12.38 -18.47
CA GLU A 124 -10.67 -13.61 -18.36
C GLU A 124 -9.22 -13.36 -17.92
N ASP A 125 -8.78 -12.10 -17.90
CA ASP A 125 -7.51 -11.71 -17.32
C ASP A 125 -7.54 -11.65 -15.78
N ILE A 126 -8.73 -11.69 -15.18
CA ILE A 126 -8.91 -11.85 -13.74
C ILE A 126 -9.19 -13.32 -13.48
N ARG A 127 -8.33 -13.95 -12.68
CA ARG A 127 -8.32 -15.42 -12.58
C ARG A 127 -8.33 -15.86 -11.14
N PHE A 128 -9.42 -16.47 -10.70
CA PHE A 128 -9.37 -17.26 -9.47
C PHE A 128 -8.52 -18.51 -9.74
N LEU A 129 -7.44 -18.69 -8.97
CA LEU A 129 -6.55 -19.85 -9.14
C LEU A 129 -6.82 -20.93 -8.09
N SER A 130 -6.61 -20.61 -6.82
CA SER A 130 -6.82 -21.51 -5.69
C SER A 130 -6.76 -20.71 -4.40
N ASP A 131 -7.50 -21.16 -3.39
CA ASP A 131 -7.42 -20.67 -2.02
C ASP A 131 -6.22 -21.23 -1.24
N ARG A 132 -5.51 -22.23 -1.79
CA ARG A 132 -4.35 -22.88 -1.18
C ARG A 132 -3.06 -22.18 -1.60
N GLN A 133 -2.23 -21.82 -0.61
CA GLN A 133 -1.03 -21.00 -0.78
C GLN A 133 -0.11 -21.42 -1.93
N PHE A 134 0.41 -22.65 -1.91
CA PHE A 134 1.35 -23.10 -2.92
C PHE A 134 0.69 -23.44 -4.26
N ALA A 135 -0.62 -23.73 -4.28
CA ALA A 135 -1.37 -23.91 -5.52
C ALA A 135 -1.57 -22.56 -6.23
N TYR A 136 -1.92 -21.51 -5.48
CA TYR A 136 -1.96 -20.13 -5.98
C TYR A 136 -0.60 -19.72 -6.55
N ALA A 137 0.47 -19.93 -5.77
CA ALA A 137 1.84 -19.61 -6.18
C ALA A 137 2.22 -20.33 -7.48
N SER A 138 1.99 -21.65 -7.56
CA SER A 138 2.29 -22.45 -8.75
C SER A 138 1.49 -21.99 -9.97
N GLY A 139 0.24 -21.59 -9.77
CA GLY A 139 -0.60 -21.02 -10.82
C GLY A 139 -0.05 -19.70 -11.35
N CYS A 140 0.36 -18.78 -10.46
CA CYS A 140 1.03 -17.53 -10.83
C CYS A 140 2.34 -17.80 -11.58
N VAL A 141 3.20 -18.69 -11.08
CA VAL A 141 4.44 -19.10 -11.76
C VAL A 141 4.16 -19.68 -13.15
N GLY A 142 3.10 -20.48 -13.28
CA GLY A 142 2.65 -21.01 -14.57
C GLY A 142 2.24 -19.91 -15.54
N ILE A 143 1.53 -18.88 -15.08
CA ILE A 143 1.18 -17.71 -15.89
C ILE A 143 2.45 -16.95 -16.30
N MET A 144 3.35 -16.65 -15.36
CA MET A 144 4.61 -15.94 -15.63
C MET A 144 5.42 -16.60 -16.74
N ASN A 145 5.52 -17.93 -16.71
CA ASN A 145 6.28 -18.70 -17.70
C ASN A 145 5.58 -18.80 -19.06
N ARG A 146 4.28 -19.09 -19.09
CA ARG A 146 3.53 -19.26 -20.35
C ARG A 146 3.37 -17.95 -21.10
N GLU A 147 2.99 -16.90 -20.38
CA GLU A 147 2.72 -15.58 -20.95
C GLU A 147 4.01 -14.77 -21.13
N ARG A 148 5.13 -15.23 -20.56
CA ARG A 148 6.40 -14.48 -20.47
C ARG A 148 6.10 -13.06 -19.99
N VAL A 149 5.67 -12.88 -18.75
CA VAL A 149 5.33 -11.54 -18.24
C VAL A 149 6.57 -10.63 -18.22
N ALA A 150 6.43 -9.35 -18.54
CA ALA A 150 7.54 -8.39 -18.54
C ALA A 150 7.63 -7.58 -17.23
N ALA A 151 6.54 -7.51 -16.48
CA ALA A 151 6.51 -6.90 -15.15
C ALA A 151 5.61 -7.68 -14.20
N ASN A 152 6.03 -7.75 -12.93
CA ASN A 152 5.26 -8.29 -11.82
C ASN A 152 5.02 -7.22 -10.76
N PHE A 153 3.78 -7.15 -10.30
CA PHE A 153 3.38 -6.32 -9.17
C PHE A 153 2.82 -7.21 -8.06
N PHE A 154 3.49 -7.23 -6.91
CA PHE A 154 3.09 -8.02 -5.75
C PHE A 154 2.68 -7.10 -4.61
N PHE A 155 1.40 -6.73 -4.55
CA PHE A 155 0.88 -5.82 -3.53
C PHE A 155 -0.09 -6.54 -2.63
N GLY A 156 0.14 -6.53 -1.33
CA GLY A 156 -0.77 -7.14 -0.37
C GLY A 156 -0.06 -7.86 0.77
N TYR A 157 -0.79 -8.71 1.47
CA TYR A 157 -0.20 -9.59 2.47
C TYR A 157 0.29 -10.87 1.80
N PHE A 158 1.48 -11.35 2.14
CA PHE A 158 2.04 -12.58 1.58
C PHE A 158 2.57 -13.47 2.70
N TYR A 159 2.97 -14.68 2.34
CA TYR A 159 3.68 -15.65 3.17
C TYR A 159 4.88 -16.20 2.38
N ALA A 160 5.30 -17.43 2.67
CA ALA A 160 6.47 -18.08 2.06
C ALA A 160 6.44 -18.14 0.52
N GLU A 161 5.28 -18.02 -0.13
CA GLU A 161 5.18 -17.97 -1.58
C GLU A 161 5.80 -16.70 -2.19
N SER A 162 5.98 -15.63 -1.41
CA SER A 162 6.63 -14.39 -1.88
C SER A 162 7.98 -14.65 -2.53
N LEU A 163 8.82 -15.51 -1.94
CA LEU A 163 10.13 -15.88 -2.51
C LEU A 163 9.97 -16.70 -3.80
N ILE A 164 9.00 -17.60 -3.86
CA ILE A 164 8.70 -18.40 -5.06
C ILE A 164 8.27 -17.49 -6.21
N LEU A 165 7.37 -16.54 -5.94
CA LEU A 165 6.87 -15.57 -6.91
C LEU A 165 7.98 -14.64 -7.40
N GLY A 166 8.79 -14.10 -6.49
CA GLY A 166 9.91 -13.23 -6.82
C GLY A 166 10.98 -13.94 -7.65
N GLU A 167 11.41 -15.13 -7.25
CA GLU A 167 12.41 -15.89 -8.00
C GLU A 167 11.91 -16.29 -9.39
N ALA A 168 10.65 -16.73 -9.50
CA ALA A 168 10.05 -17.06 -10.79
C ALA A 168 9.96 -15.84 -11.73
N GLY A 169 9.63 -14.66 -11.19
CA GLY A 169 9.64 -13.42 -11.96
C GLY A 169 11.02 -13.05 -12.48
N THR A 170 12.06 -13.21 -11.65
CA THR A 170 13.45 -13.02 -12.04
C THR A 170 13.86 -13.98 -13.16
N GLN A 171 13.45 -15.25 -13.07
CA GLN A 171 13.73 -16.27 -14.11
C GLN A 171 13.12 -15.94 -15.48
N VAL A 172 11.96 -15.27 -15.51
CA VAL A 172 11.34 -14.81 -16.77
C VAL A 172 11.82 -13.42 -17.21
N GLY A 173 12.71 -12.80 -16.43
CA GLY A 173 13.28 -11.47 -16.69
C GLY A 173 12.28 -10.33 -16.50
N ALA A 174 11.26 -10.51 -15.66
CA ALA A 174 10.27 -9.49 -15.36
C ALA A 174 10.85 -8.44 -14.40
N LEU A 175 10.51 -7.16 -14.61
CA LEU A 175 10.74 -6.12 -13.60
C LEU A 175 9.72 -6.30 -12.48
N GLN A 176 10.17 -6.30 -11.22
CA GLN A 176 9.33 -6.66 -10.09
C GLN A 176 9.25 -5.52 -9.07
N VAL A 177 8.02 -5.11 -8.77
CA VAL A 177 7.73 -4.18 -7.68
C VAL A 177 6.80 -4.87 -6.68
N ALA A 178 7.28 -5.00 -5.45
CA ALA A 178 6.53 -5.57 -4.36
C ALA A 178 6.17 -4.51 -3.31
N GLY A 179 5.01 -4.65 -2.69
CA GLY A 179 4.57 -3.82 -1.57
C GLY A 179 3.80 -4.65 -0.56
N THR A 180 4.30 -4.71 0.67
CA THR A 180 3.63 -5.47 1.74
C THR A 180 3.76 -4.78 3.10
N PRO A 181 2.70 -4.81 3.94
CA PRO A 181 2.81 -4.40 5.33
C PRO A 181 3.40 -5.50 6.23
N ALA A 182 3.57 -6.73 5.73
CA ALA A 182 4.03 -7.87 6.52
C ALA A 182 5.56 -7.85 6.72
N THR A 183 6.00 -7.58 7.96
CA THR A 183 7.43 -7.52 8.30
C THR A 183 8.17 -8.83 8.09
N THR A 184 7.47 -9.97 8.17
CA THR A 184 8.04 -11.31 7.97
C THR A 184 8.34 -11.63 6.51
N GLN A 185 7.68 -10.97 5.56
CA GLN A 185 7.88 -11.22 4.12
C GLN A 185 8.72 -10.16 3.42
N LEU A 186 8.92 -8.99 4.05
CA LEU A 186 9.81 -7.96 3.52
C LEU A 186 11.19 -8.49 3.12
N PRO A 187 11.88 -9.36 3.89
CA PRO A 187 13.19 -9.87 3.49
C PRO A 187 13.14 -10.64 2.17
N PHE A 188 12.07 -11.40 1.90
CA PHE A 188 11.94 -12.18 0.67
C PHE A 188 11.76 -11.29 -0.55
N PHE A 189 10.95 -10.24 -0.46
CA PHE A 189 10.80 -9.30 -1.57
C PHE A 189 12.04 -8.41 -1.74
N ILE A 190 12.71 -8.00 -0.66
CA ILE A 190 13.95 -7.21 -0.74
C ILE A 190 15.04 -7.94 -1.55
N VAL A 191 15.15 -9.27 -1.38
CA VAL A 191 16.18 -10.05 -2.09
C VAL A 191 15.75 -10.53 -3.47
N SER A 192 14.45 -10.58 -3.77
CA SER A 192 13.95 -11.18 -5.01
C SER A 192 13.30 -10.20 -5.98
N CYS A 193 13.00 -8.96 -5.58
CA CYS A 193 12.38 -7.93 -6.42
C CYS A 193 13.28 -6.70 -6.59
N ASP A 194 13.14 -6.01 -7.72
CA ASP A 194 13.91 -4.78 -8.02
C ASP A 194 13.56 -3.65 -7.05
N TYR A 195 12.28 -3.55 -6.68
CA TYR A 195 11.80 -2.56 -5.72
C TYR A 195 10.87 -3.19 -4.69
N THR A 196 11.09 -2.83 -3.42
CA THR A 196 10.22 -3.23 -2.31
C THR A 196 9.73 -2.00 -1.56
N ILE A 197 8.41 -1.88 -1.43
CA ILE A 197 7.69 -0.84 -0.69
C ILE A 197 7.34 -1.41 0.70
N MET A 198 7.69 -0.68 1.75
CA MET A 198 7.66 -1.22 3.11
C MET A 198 6.61 -0.54 4.00
N ALA A 199 5.88 -1.35 4.76
CA ALA A 199 5.07 -0.92 5.90
C ALA A 199 4.17 0.30 5.59
N GLU A 200 4.46 1.48 6.15
CA GLU A 200 3.63 2.68 5.98
C GLU A 200 3.63 3.21 4.53
N GLU A 201 4.68 2.94 3.75
CA GLU A 201 4.71 3.33 2.34
C GLU A 201 3.63 2.59 1.52
N PHE A 202 3.28 1.37 1.92
CA PHE A 202 2.21 0.60 1.28
C PHE A 202 0.84 1.29 1.45
N TYR A 203 0.55 1.80 2.65
CA TYR A 203 -0.68 2.54 2.94
C TYR A 203 -0.67 3.95 2.34
N ALA A 204 0.51 4.53 2.14
CA ALA A 204 0.67 5.81 1.43
C ALA A 204 0.54 5.69 -0.09
N ALA A 205 0.55 4.46 -0.65
CA ALA A 205 0.69 4.23 -2.08
C ALA A 205 -0.38 4.93 -2.92
N THR A 206 -1.65 4.80 -2.55
CA THR A 206 -2.75 5.41 -3.32
C THR A 206 -2.67 6.93 -3.27
N ALA A 207 -2.40 7.52 -2.10
CA ALA A 207 -2.23 8.96 -1.94
C ALA A 207 -1.08 9.50 -2.82
N TYR A 208 0.00 8.73 -2.91
CA TYR A 208 1.17 9.08 -3.70
C TYR A 208 0.90 9.00 -5.21
N LEU A 209 0.24 7.92 -5.66
CA LEU A 209 -0.04 7.63 -7.07
C LEU A 209 -1.15 8.50 -7.65
N THR A 210 -2.27 8.69 -6.94
CA THR A 210 -3.41 9.47 -7.45
C THR A 210 -3.30 10.96 -7.17
N ARG A 211 -2.48 11.36 -6.19
CA ARG A 211 -2.39 12.73 -5.67
C ARG A 211 -3.75 13.29 -5.25
N GLU A 212 -4.68 12.42 -4.87
CA GLU A 212 -6.02 12.85 -4.45
C GLU A 212 -5.93 13.72 -3.18
N PRO A 213 -6.49 14.93 -3.17
CA PRO A 213 -6.28 15.89 -2.08
C PRO A 213 -6.68 15.37 -0.68
N VAL A 214 -7.71 14.52 -0.61
CA VAL A 214 -8.17 13.94 0.67
C VAL A 214 -7.15 12.96 1.20
N LEU A 215 -6.69 12.01 0.39
CA LEU A 215 -5.70 11.02 0.78
C LEU A 215 -4.35 11.69 1.10
N LEU A 216 -3.93 12.63 0.26
CA LEU A 216 -2.70 13.40 0.41
C LEU A 216 -2.70 14.21 1.71
N GLY A 217 -3.78 14.94 1.98
CA GLY A 217 -3.94 15.75 3.18
C GLY A 217 -4.01 14.92 4.45
N SER A 218 -4.71 13.78 4.40
CA SER A 218 -4.78 12.83 5.52
C SER A 218 -3.40 12.28 5.87
N LEU A 219 -2.66 11.79 4.87
CA LEU A 219 -1.32 11.23 5.04
C LEU A 219 -0.37 12.24 5.69
N VAL A 220 -0.28 13.44 5.12
CA VAL A 220 0.60 14.50 5.66
C VAL A 220 0.15 14.95 7.05
N GLY A 221 -1.16 15.03 7.30
CA GLY A 221 -1.69 15.35 8.63
C GLY A 221 -1.32 14.30 9.68
N GLN A 222 -1.42 13.01 9.32
CA GLN A 222 -1.02 11.89 10.17
C GLN A 222 0.48 11.90 10.45
N ASP A 223 1.32 12.16 9.44
CA ASP A 223 2.78 12.24 9.64
C ASP A 223 3.16 13.37 10.60
N TRP A 224 2.55 14.55 10.47
CA TRP A 224 2.77 15.66 11.42
C TRP A 224 2.28 15.32 12.84
N ALA A 225 1.14 14.62 12.96
CA ALA A 225 0.65 14.16 14.26
C ALA A 225 1.62 13.16 14.91
N LYS A 226 2.14 12.18 14.14
CA LYS A 226 3.15 11.23 14.61
C LYS A 226 4.42 11.94 15.07
N VAL A 227 4.92 12.91 14.32
CA VAL A 227 6.09 13.72 14.73
C VAL A 227 5.81 14.44 16.05
N GLY A 228 4.63 15.05 16.20
CA GLY A 228 4.22 15.70 17.45
C GLY A 228 4.18 14.73 18.63
N LEU A 229 3.65 13.52 18.43
CA LEU A 229 3.62 12.47 19.45
C LEU A 229 5.02 11.98 19.82
N VAL A 230 5.92 11.79 18.85
CA VAL A 230 7.31 11.41 19.11
C VAL A 230 8.04 12.48 19.93
N VAL A 231 7.82 13.76 19.62
CA VAL A 231 8.38 14.87 20.41
C VAL A 231 7.81 14.87 21.83
N LEU A 232 6.49 14.68 21.98
CA LEU A 232 5.83 14.62 23.29
C LEU A 232 6.39 13.47 24.15
N ILE A 233 6.56 12.28 23.54
CA ILE A 233 7.16 11.11 24.20
C ILE A 233 8.62 11.42 24.60
N GLY A 234 9.41 12.02 23.70
CA GLY A 234 10.80 12.37 23.96
C GLY A 234 10.96 13.39 25.11
N VAL A 235 10.12 14.42 25.13
CA VAL A 235 10.07 15.41 26.22
C VAL A 235 9.65 14.75 27.53
N GLY A 236 8.61 13.91 27.51
CA GLY A 236 8.15 13.16 28.68
C GLY A 236 9.24 12.25 29.25
N ALA A 237 9.96 11.52 28.38
CA ALA A 237 11.07 10.66 28.77
C ALA A 237 12.22 11.48 29.39
N ALA A 238 12.61 12.60 28.78
CA ALA A 238 13.67 13.46 29.30
C ALA A 238 13.30 14.06 30.68
N LEU A 239 12.06 14.54 30.84
CA LEU A 239 11.57 15.05 32.12
C LEU A 239 11.57 13.97 33.20
N ALA A 240 11.16 12.75 32.87
CA ALA A 240 11.19 11.61 33.80
C ALA A 240 12.61 11.26 34.23
N THR A 241 13.59 11.33 33.31
CA THR A 241 15.00 11.10 33.62
C THR A 241 15.60 12.19 34.53
N VAL A 242 15.28 13.47 34.31
CA VAL A 242 15.88 14.60 35.06
C VAL A 242 15.22 14.81 36.42
N LEU A 243 13.89 14.76 36.51
CA LEU A 243 13.13 15.07 37.74
C LEU A 243 12.90 13.83 38.62
N GLY A 244 13.24 12.64 38.12
CA GLY A 244 12.95 11.37 38.75
C GLY A 244 11.48 10.92 38.60
N PRO A 245 11.21 9.60 38.58
CA PRO A 245 9.86 9.06 38.34
C PRO A 245 8.83 9.46 39.41
N ALA A 246 9.29 9.84 40.60
CA ALA A 246 8.45 10.16 41.74
C ALA A 246 8.07 11.64 41.85
N SER A 247 8.51 12.49 40.92
CA SER A 247 8.19 13.93 40.95
C SER A 247 6.68 14.19 40.82
N SER A 248 6.18 15.17 41.58
CA SER A 248 4.75 15.54 41.63
C SER A 248 4.19 15.93 40.26
N VAL A 249 5.05 16.51 39.41
CA VAL A 249 4.73 16.90 38.03
C VAL A 249 4.51 15.68 37.15
N LEU A 250 5.38 14.66 37.23
CA LEU A 250 5.24 13.45 36.43
C LEU A 250 4.04 12.61 36.87
N ARG A 251 3.77 12.54 38.19
CA ARG A 251 2.57 11.87 38.72
C ARG A 251 1.27 12.54 38.24
N LEU A 252 1.23 13.88 38.20
CA LEU A 252 0.08 14.62 37.67
C LEU A 252 -0.11 14.39 36.16
N MET A 253 0.97 14.26 35.40
CA MET A 253 0.90 13.92 33.97
C MET A 253 0.42 12.48 33.75
N LEU A 254 0.96 11.52 34.50
CA LEU A 254 0.61 10.10 34.35
C LEU A 254 -0.85 9.80 34.72
N THR A 255 -1.40 10.46 35.76
CA THR A 255 -2.82 10.30 36.12
C THR A 255 -3.77 10.80 35.02
N GLN A 256 -3.35 11.79 34.23
CA GLN A 256 -4.10 12.27 33.07
C GLN A 256 -4.00 11.33 31.86
N PHE A 257 -3.06 10.38 31.83
CA PHE A 257 -2.92 9.38 30.76
C PHE A 257 -3.25 7.95 31.22
N GLY A 258 -3.91 7.80 32.37
CA GLY A 258 -4.34 6.49 32.90
C GLY A 258 -3.25 5.65 33.57
N GLY A 259 -2.09 6.24 33.87
CA GLY A 259 -1.04 5.61 34.66
C GLY A 259 -1.39 5.62 36.15
N GLY A 260 -1.88 4.50 36.66
CA GLY A 260 -1.98 4.19 38.09
C GLY A 260 -0.77 3.40 38.57
#